data_AF-A0A7K7FXQ1-F1
#
_entry.id   AF-A0A7K7FXQ1-F1
#
_cell.length_a   1.000
_cell.length_b   1.000
_cell.length_c   1.000
_cell.angle_alpha   90.00
_cell.angle_beta   90.00
_cell.angle_gamma   90.00
#
_symmetry.space_group_name_H-M   'P 1'
#
loop_
_entity.id
_entity.type
_entity.pdbx_description
1 polymer ?
#
loop_
_entity_poly.entity_id
_entity_poly.type
_entity_poly.pdbx_seq_one_letter_code
_entity_poly.pdbx_strand_id
1 'polypeptide(L)'
;ASDIERFLAASCRQGDAVVQAARRLLSDERAPRRQKLLADLIHTLSGDILAERREQDERWFEGVESRFKNKSSYMRYSCESRIRSYMKEVSSFISNVHPTARDAYKAIIDLMTDKLKSVKYNGCYFDRREEEAVRLCTTEGWFSCQGPFDREDCPCKHSINPYSNRESRILFSTWNLDHIIEKKRAVVPELAEAVTIRDGREVNWEYFYQLLFTVDNLKLVHIACHKKTNHNLHCDKTKIYKRKQNHKIS
;
A
#
# COMPACT_ATOMS: atom_id res chain seq x y z
N ALA A 1 8.47 31.40 -14.83
CA ALA A 1 9.19 30.29 -14.18
C ALA A 1 9.95 30.75 -12.94
N SER A 2 10.71 31.85 -13.03
CA SER A 2 11.59 32.35 -11.96
C SER A 2 10.92 32.60 -10.60
N ASP A 3 9.70 33.13 -10.55
CA ASP A 3 9.07 33.44 -9.25
C ASP A 3 8.58 32.18 -8.52
N ILE A 4 8.12 31.17 -9.26
CA ILE A 4 7.75 29.86 -8.70
C ILE A 4 8.99 29.14 -8.21
N GLU A 5 10.10 29.17 -8.96
CA GLU A 5 11.37 28.58 -8.53
C GLU A 5 11.90 29.23 -7.25
N ARG A 6 11.85 30.57 -7.16
CA ARG A 6 12.21 31.29 -5.93
C ARG A 6 11.32 30.90 -4.76
N PHE A 7 10.01 30.79 -4.98
CA PHE A 7 9.07 30.36 -3.96
C PHE A 7 9.38 28.94 -3.46
N LEU A 8 9.55 27.97 -4.37
CA LEU A 8 9.89 26.59 -4.02
C LEU A 8 11.23 26.51 -3.27
N ALA A 9 12.25 27.25 -3.72
CA ALA A 9 13.53 27.32 -3.04
C ALA A 9 13.40 27.90 -1.62
N ALA A 10 12.59 28.94 -1.44
CA ALA A 10 12.30 29.51 -0.12
C ALA A 10 11.52 28.54 0.77
N SER A 11 10.53 27.82 0.24
CA SER A 11 9.79 26.80 0.98
C SER A 11 10.69 25.66 1.47
N CYS A 12 11.72 25.28 0.71
CA CYS A 12 12.68 24.27 1.12
C CYS A 12 13.73 24.79 2.12
N ARG A 13 14.25 26.00 1.93
CA ARG A 13 15.38 26.55 2.73
C ARG A 13 14.94 27.33 3.97
N GLN A 14 13.75 27.92 3.95
CA GLN A 14 13.23 28.85 4.94
C GLN A 14 11.80 28.48 5.36
N GLY A 15 11.50 27.17 5.44
CA GLY A 15 10.16 26.64 5.67
C GLY A 15 9.44 27.30 6.85
N ASP A 16 10.10 27.45 7.99
CA ASP A 16 9.50 28.07 9.20
C ASP A 16 9.08 29.52 8.98
N ALA A 17 9.93 30.32 8.32
CA ALA A 17 9.63 31.72 8.03
C ALA A 17 8.44 31.83 7.06
N VAL A 18 8.40 30.96 6.04
CA VAL A 18 7.28 30.87 5.09
C VAL A 18 5.99 30.46 5.80
N VAL A 19 6.04 29.49 6.71
CA VAL A 19 4.88 29.04 7.52
C VAL A 19 4.37 30.18 8.40
N GLN A 20 5.25 30.91 9.09
CA GLN A 20 4.85 32.03 9.93
C GLN A 20 4.19 33.14 9.10
N ALA A 21 4.76 33.48 7.94
CA ALA A 21 4.17 34.45 7.02
C ALA A 21 2.79 33.99 6.52
N ALA A 22 2.66 32.72 6.12
CA ALA A 22 1.40 32.15 5.67
C ALA A 22 0.32 32.16 6.77
N ARG A 23 0.68 31.88 8.03
CA ARG A 23 -0.25 31.96 9.17
C ARG A 23 -0.76 33.38 9.42
N ARG A 24 0.11 34.39 9.30
CA ARG A 24 -0.28 35.81 9.41
C ARG A 24 -1.19 36.25 8.27
N LEU A 25 -0.93 35.77 7.05
CA LEU A 25 -1.83 36.03 5.92
C LEU A 25 -3.18 35.35 6.10
N LEU A 26 -3.20 34.14 6.64
CA LEU A 26 -4.42 33.35 6.82
C LEU A 26 -5.36 33.95 7.88
N SER A 27 -4.86 34.64 8.92
CA SER A 27 -5.70 35.16 10.01
C SER A 27 -6.76 36.17 9.53
N ASP A 28 -6.41 37.01 8.56
CA ASP A 28 -7.28 38.08 8.06
C ASP A 28 -7.85 37.80 6.66
N GLU A 29 -7.43 36.70 6.03
CA GLU A 29 -7.88 36.32 4.70
C GLU A 29 -9.34 35.84 4.71
N ARG A 30 -10.17 36.36 3.81
CA ARG A 30 -11.60 36.01 3.71
C ARG A 30 -11.95 35.24 2.44
N ALA A 31 -11.10 35.29 1.41
CA ALA A 31 -11.38 34.60 0.15
C ALA A 31 -11.15 33.08 0.33
N PRO A 32 -12.18 32.22 0.14
CA PRO A 32 -12.07 30.79 0.43
C PRO A 32 -10.93 30.08 -0.32
N ARG A 33 -10.71 30.45 -1.59
CA ARG A 33 -9.61 29.90 -2.41
C ARG A 33 -8.24 30.25 -1.84
N ARG A 34 -8.06 31.47 -1.31
CA ARG A 34 -6.79 31.93 -0.74
C ARG A 34 -6.55 31.30 0.62
N GLN A 35 -7.60 31.19 1.45
CA GLN A 35 -7.54 30.43 2.70
C GLN A 35 -7.10 28.98 2.46
N LYS A 36 -7.68 28.30 1.46
CA LYS A 36 -7.32 26.92 1.12
C LYS A 36 -5.85 26.80 0.71
N LEU A 37 -5.36 27.67 -0.18
CA LEU A 37 -3.96 27.66 -0.60
C LEU A 37 -2.98 27.88 0.57
N LEU A 38 -3.29 28.84 1.45
CA LEU A 38 -2.47 29.12 2.63
C LEU A 38 -2.50 27.95 3.62
N ALA A 39 -3.68 27.38 3.88
CA ALA A 39 -3.83 26.23 4.76
C ALA A 39 -3.06 25.01 4.22
N ASP A 40 -3.15 24.73 2.92
CA ASP A 40 -2.42 23.63 2.28
C ASP A 40 -0.90 23.84 2.32
N LEU A 41 -0.45 25.08 2.12
CA LEU A 41 0.97 25.42 2.25
C LEU A 41 1.48 25.22 3.69
N ILE A 42 0.74 25.75 4.68
CA ILE A 42 1.06 25.59 6.10
C ILE A 42 1.09 24.10 6.45
N HIS A 43 0.09 23.34 6.02
CA HIS A 43 0.00 21.90 6.27
C HIS A 43 1.21 21.16 5.70
N THR A 44 1.59 21.48 4.45
CA THR A 44 2.71 20.82 3.76
C THR A 44 4.05 21.10 4.45
N LEU A 45 4.25 22.33 4.93
CA LEU A 45 5.54 22.77 5.48
C LEU A 45 5.66 22.59 7.00
N SER A 46 4.56 22.49 7.75
CA SER A 46 4.59 22.39 9.23
C SER A 46 4.83 20.97 9.76
N GLY A 47 4.99 19.97 8.90
CA GLY A 47 5.20 18.58 9.33
C GLY A 47 6.63 18.31 9.80
N ASP A 48 6.79 17.46 10.82
CA ASP A 48 8.10 17.02 11.29
C ASP A 48 8.39 15.61 10.76
N ILE A 49 9.03 15.56 9.60
CA ILE A 49 9.42 14.30 8.96
C ILE A 49 10.56 13.63 9.71
N LEU A 50 11.44 14.39 10.38
CA LEU A 50 12.63 13.86 11.04
C LEU A 50 12.31 13.20 12.38
N ALA A 51 11.29 13.69 13.09
CA ALA A 51 10.79 13.03 14.29
C ALA A 51 10.29 11.61 13.97
N GLU A 52 10.79 10.63 14.72
CA GLU A 52 10.44 9.22 14.54
C GLU A 52 9.78 8.63 15.77
N ARG A 53 10.19 9.07 16.97
CA ARG A 53 9.68 8.54 18.24
C ARG A 53 8.48 9.33 18.72
N ARG A 54 7.59 8.67 19.48
CA ARG A 54 6.41 9.31 20.07
C ARG A 54 6.74 10.52 20.94
N GLU A 55 7.79 10.42 21.74
CA GLU A 55 8.27 11.50 22.61
C GLU A 55 8.74 12.75 21.83
N GLN A 56 9.09 12.59 20.55
CA GLN A 56 9.57 13.70 19.70
C GLN A 56 8.41 14.42 19.00
N ASP A 57 7.29 13.73 18.75
CA ASP A 57 6.15 14.27 17.99
C ASP A 57 4.84 13.61 18.44
N GLU A 58 4.39 13.97 19.65
CA GLU A 58 3.18 13.39 20.25
C GLU A 58 1.92 13.65 19.41
N ARG A 59 1.86 14.82 18.75
CA ARG A 59 0.74 15.25 17.90
C ARG A 59 0.53 14.29 16.74
N TRP A 60 1.61 13.81 16.13
CA TRP A 60 1.48 12.76 15.12
C TRP A 60 0.73 11.57 15.70
N PHE A 61 1.05 11.08 16.90
CA PHE A 61 0.47 9.88 17.50
C PHE A 61 -0.92 10.04 18.16
N GLU A 62 -1.54 11.21 18.08
CA GLU A 62 -2.90 11.40 18.57
C GLU A 62 -3.86 10.40 17.90
N GLY A 63 -4.66 9.69 18.71
CA GLY A 63 -5.56 8.63 18.25
C GLY A 63 -4.89 7.29 17.89
N VAL A 64 -3.58 7.15 18.09
CA VAL A 64 -2.85 5.89 17.90
C VAL A 64 -2.53 5.22 19.22
N GLU A 65 -2.83 3.93 19.31
CA GLU A 65 -2.60 3.08 20.48
C GLU A 65 -1.20 3.25 21.10
N SER A 66 -1.14 3.26 22.42
CA SER A 66 0.08 3.55 23.20
C SER A 66 1.22 2.55 22.98
N ARG A 67 0.93 1.35 22.44
CA ARG A 67 1.93 0.35 22.06
C ARG A 67 2.89 0.84 20.97
N PHE A 68 2.45 1.75 20.09
CA PHE A 68 3.30 2.28 19.03
C PHE A 68 4.18 3.40 19.54
N LYS A 69 5.49 3.12 19.66
CA LYS A 69 6.51 4.06 20.15
C LYS A 69 7.22 4.83 19.05
N ASN A 70 7.11 4.38 17.79
CA ASN A 70 7.71 5.04 16.64
C ASN A 70 6.78 5.03 15.42
N LYS A 71 6.94 6.01 14.52
CA LYS A 71 6.05 6.22 13.37
C LYS A 71 6.11 5.01 12.44
N SER A 72 7.31 4.52 12.21
CA SER A 72 7.59 3.41 11.32
C SER A 72 6.98 2.09 11.79
N SER A 73 6.91 1.81 13.09
CA SER A 73 6.24 0.61 13.60
C SER A 73 4.72 0.66 13.41
N TYR A 74 4.11 1.85 13.54
CA TYR A 74 2.71 2.04 13.17
C TYR A 74 2.49 1.86 11.66
N MET A 75 3.36 2.44 10.83
CA MET A 75 3.24 2.33 9.37
C MET A 75 3.42 0.87 8.90
N ARG A 76 4.38 0.13 9.48
CA ARG A 76 4.53 -1.32 9.28
C ARG A 76 3.23 -2.04 9.62
N TYR A 77 2.70 -1.82 10.82
CA TYR A 77 1.43 -2.42 11.25
C TYR A 77 0.26 -2.07 10.33
N SER A 78 0.20 -0.84 9.82
CA SER A 78 -0.82 -0.40 8.86
C SER A 78 -0.77 -1.23 7.57
N CYS A 79 0.43 -1.49 7.04
CA CYS A 79 0.62 -2.37 5.89
C CYS A 79 0.21 -3.81 6.22
N GLU A 80 0.73 -4.37 7.32
CA GLU A 80 0.41 -5.73 7.74
C GLU A 80 -1.10 -5.94 7.86
N SER A 81 -1.82 -4.95 8.40
CA SER A 81 -3.27 -5.00 8.56
C SER A 81 -4.00 -5.10 7.23
N ARG A 82 -3.53 -4.42 6.18
CA ARG A 82 -4.10 -4.52 4.82
C ARG A 82 -3.88 -5.92 4.24
N ILE A 83 -2.66 -6.43 4.32
CA ILE A 83 -2.32 -7.77 3.83
C ILE A 83 -3.07 -8.87 4.59
N ARG A 84 -3.20 -8.74 5.92
CA ARG A 84 -4.03 -9.65 6.74
C ARG A 84 -5.51 -9.61 6.34
N SER A 85 -6.05 -8.44 6.00
CA SER A 85 -7.41 -8.33 5.46
C SER A 85 -7.55 -9.10 4.15
N TYR A 86 -6.56 -9.03 3.27
CA TYR A 86 -6.58 -9.79 2.02
C TYR A 86 -6.60 -11.30 2.30
N MET A 87 -5.77 -11.77 3.23
CA MET A 87 -5.76 -13.18 3.63
C MET A 87 -7.11 -13.60 4.23
N LYS A 88 -7.70 -12.77 5.10
CA LYS A 88 -9.04 -13.02 5.68
C LYS A 88 -10.10 -13.20 4.59
N GLU A 89 -10.05 -12.38 3.55
CA GLU A 89 -10.98 -12.50 2.41
C GLU A 89 -10.76 -13.79 1.61
N VAL A 90 -9.49 -14.16 1.33
CA VAL A 90 -9.15 -15.43 0.66
C VAL A 90 -9.64 -16.63 1.48
N SER A 91 -9.42 -16.62 2.80
CA SER A 91 -9.93 -17.65 3.71
C SER A 91 -11.45 -17.71 3.73
N SER A 92 -12.13 -16.55 3.74
CA SER A 92 -13.60 -16.51 3.77
C SER A 92 -14.25 -17.08 2.50
N PHE A 93 -13.51 -17.14 1.38
CA PHE A 93 -14.01 -17.69 0.13
C PHE A 93 -14.21 -19.21 0.16
N ILE A 94 -13.69 -19.92 1.17
CA ILE A 94 -13.83 -21.38 1.30
C ILE A 94 -15.29 -21.86 1.26
N SER A 95 -16.25 -21.03 1.67
CA SER A 95 -17.68 -21.34 1.58
C SER A 95 -18.17 -21.52 0.14
N ASN A 96 -17.56 -20.82 -0.82
CA ASN A 96 -17.87 -20.90 -2.25
C ASN A 96 -17.09 -22.01 -2.98
N VAL A 97 -16.16 -22.69 -2.30
CA VAL A 97 -15.38 -23.79 -2.88
C VAL A 97 -16.20 -25.07 -2.83
N HIS A 98 -16.13 -25.86 -3.92
CA HIS A 98 -16.82 -27.14 -4.02
C HIS A 98 -16.44 -28.04 -2.81
N PRO A 99 -17.41 -28.73 -2.16
CA PRO A 99 -17.15 -29.46 -0.91
C PRO A 99 -15.96 -30.43 -0.97
N THR A 100 -15.80 -31.15 -2.08
CA THR A 100 -14.70 -32.11 -2.28
C THR A 100 -13.31 -31.47 -2.43
N ALA A 101 -13.26 -30.16 -2.70
CA ALA A 101 -12.02 -29.40 -2.90
C ALA A 101 -11.63 -28.55 -1.68
N ARG A 102 -12.48 -28.47 -0.65
CA ARG A 102 -12.28 -27.58 0.51
C ARG A 102 -11.02 -27.90 1.31
N ASP A 103 -10.71 -29.17 1.53
CA ASP A 103 -9.52 -29.56 2.30
C ASP A 103 -8.23 -29.17 1.56
N ALA A 104 -8.20 -29.37 0.23
CA ALA A 104 -7.07 -28.97 -0.60
C ALA A 104 -6.92 -27.44 -0.65
N TYR A 105 -8.03 -26.71 -0.73
CA TYR A 105 -8.01 -25.24 -0.66
C TYR A 105 -7.53 -24.74 0.70
N LYS A 106 -7.97 -25.38 1.80
CA LYS A 106 -7.52 -25.07 3.16
C LYS A 106 -6.01 -25.33 3.34
N ALA A 107 -5.49 -26.44 2.82
CA ALA A 107 -4.05 -26.71 2.85
C ALA A 107 -3.23 -25.60 2.16
N ILE A 108 -3.72 -25.07 1.03
CA ILE A 108 -3.08 -23.93 0.35
C ILE A 108 -3.17 -22.65 1.20
N ILE A 109 -4.31 -22.38 1.83
CA ILE A 109 -4.47 -21.26 2.76
C ILE A 109 -3.45 -21.33 3.89
N ASP A 110 -3.22 -22.51 4.45
CA ASP A 110 -2.27 -22.72 5.55
C ASP A 110 -0.83 -22.43 5.07
N LEU A 111 -0.44 -22.93 3.89
CA LEU A 111 0.85 -22.62 3.27
C LEU A 111 1.06 -21.11 3.04
N MET A 112 0.05 -20.43 2.48
CA MET A 112 0.11 -18.98 2.25
C MET A 112 0.20 -18.21 3.58
N THR A 113 -0.54 -18.65 4.59
CA THR A 113 -0.56 -18.04 5.92
C THR A 113 0.80 -18.15 6.59
N ASP A 114 1.43 -19.32 6.54
CA ASP A 114 2.75 -19.52 7.15
C ASP A 114 3.83 -18.74 6.42
N LYS A 115 3.76 -18.67 5.08
CA LYS A 115 4.64 -17.78 4.30
C LYS A 115 4.42 -16.31 4.68
N LEU A 116 3.18 -15.84 4.80
CA LEU A 116 2.90 -14.47 5.24
C LEU A 116 3.48 -14.18 6.63
N LYS A 117 3.37 -15.11 7.58
CA LYS A 117 3.99 -14.95 8.91
C LYS A 117 5.51 -14.84 8.81
N SER A 118 6.15 -15.68 7.98
CA SER A 118 7.62 -15.67 7.84
C SER A 118 8.15 -14.35 7.28
N VAL A 119 7.37 -13.67 6.43
CA VAL A 119 7.71 -12.34 5.89
C VAL A 119 7.01 -11.18 6.61
N LYS A 120 6.47 -11.42 7.82
CA LYS A 120 5.79 -10.40 8.64
C LYS A 120 4.73 -9.62 7.85
N TYR A 121 3.90 -10.33 7.09
CA TYR A 121 2.80 -9.80 6.28
C TYR A 121 3.20 -8.62 5.37
N ASN A 122 4.43 -8.64 4.86
CA ASN A 122 4.99 -7.60 3.99
C ASN A 122 4.92 -6.18 4.59
N GLY A 123 4.91 -6.07 5.93
CA GLY A 123 4.85 -4.78 6.62
C GLY A 123 5.97 -3.82 6.22
N CYS A 124 7.09 -4.35 5.73
CA CYS A 124 8.24 -3.60 5.24
C CYS A 124 7.88 -2.62 4.11
N TYR A 125 6.83 -2.88 3.32
CA TYR A 125 6.41 -1.99 2.24
C TYR A 125 6.18 -0.55 2.71
N PHE A 126 5.72 -0.36 3.95
CA PHE A 126 5.44 0.97 4.50
C PHE A 126 6.43 1.44 5.57
N ASP A 127 7.51 0.71 5.88
CA ASP A 127 8.53 1.18 6.84
C ASP A 127 9.72 1.83 6.10
N ARG A 128 9.86 3.15 6.22
CA ARG A 128 10.94 3.93 5.60
C ARG A 128 12.36 3.55 6.04
N ARG A 129 12.53 2.80 7.13
CA ARG A 129 13.84 2.34 7.64
C ARG A 129 14.28 0.98 7.08
N GLU A 130 13.43 0.33 6.29
CA GLU A 130 13.79 -0.90 5.58
C GLU A 130 14.68 -0.58 4.38
N GLU A 131 15.19 -1.63 3.73
CA GLU A 131 15.99 -1.48 2.51
C GLU A 131 15.17 -0.92 1.34
N GLU A 132 15.80 -0.14 0.46
CA GLU A 132 15.16 0.43 -0.73
C GLU A 132 14.49 -0.63 -1.62
N ALA A 133 15.10 -1.81 -1.74
CA ALA A 133 14.58 -2.90 -2.56
C ALA A 133 13.22 -3.45 -2.09
N VAL A 134 12.82 -3.19 -0.83
CA VAL A 134 11.59 -3.76 -0.25
C VAL A 134 10.54 -2.72 0.11
N ARG A 135 10.91 -1.47 0.39
CA ARG A 135 9.96 -0.43 0.80
C ARG A 135 9.37 0.32 -0.40
N LEU A 136 8.16 0.85 -0.24
CA LEU A 136 7.46 1.64 -1.26
C LEU A 136 7.64 3.16 -1.11
N CYS A 137 8.53 3.61 -0.22
CA CYS A 137 8.78 5.02 0.04
C CYS A 137 10.27 5.37 0.07
N THR A 138 10.58 6.66 -0.06
CA THR A 138 11.95 7.17 0.11
C THR A 138 12.42 7.06 1.56
N THR A 139 13.70 7.33 1.85
CA THR A 139 14.29 7.34 3.21
C THR A 139 13.56 8.28 4.16
N GLU A 140 12.96 9.34 3.62
CA GLU A 140 12.19 10.33 4.36
C GLU A 140 10.72 9.90 4.52
N GLY A 141 10.28 8.84 3.83
CA GLY A 141 8.92 8.32 3.90
C GLY A 141 7.96 8.88 2.85
N TRP A 142 8.47 9.41 1.73
CA TRP A 142 7.61 9.83 0.62
C TRP A 142 7.14 8.64 -0.21
N PHE A 143 5.83 8.46 -0.29
CA PHE A 143 5.19 7.50 -1.18
C PHE A 143 4.73 8.20 -2.45
N SER A 144 4.96 7.56 -3.59
CA SER A 144 4.49 8.02 -4.90
C SER A 144 3.41 7.10 -5.41
N CYS A 145 2.35 7.66 -5.98
CA CYS A 145 1.30 6.89 -6.62
C CYS A 145 1.88 6.19 -7.85
N GLN A 146 1.67 4.87 -7.94
CA GLN A 146 2.12 4.04 -9.06
C GLN A 146 1.17 4.11 -10.27
N GLY A 147 0.13 4.96 -10.22
CA GLY A 147 -0.87 5.08 -11.29
C GLY A 147 -1.93 3.97 -11.28
N PRO A 148 -3.03 4.16 -12.04
CA PRO A 148 -4.08 3.13 -12.14
C PRO A 148 -3.52 1.81 -12.70
N PHE A 149 -4.26 0.71 -12.52
CA PHE A 149 -3.83 -0.63 -12.96
C PHE A 149 -3.47 -0.73 -14.45
N ASP A 150 -4.05 0.13 -15.30
CA ASP A 150 -3.91 0.15 -16.75
C ASP A 150 -2.90 1.20 -17.27
N ARG A 151 -2.06 1.75 -16.39
CA ARG A 151 -0.99 2.68 -16.77
C ARG A 151 0.26 2.40 -15.97
N GLU A 152 1.42 2.71 -16.56
CA GLU A 152 2.71 2.60 -15.88
C GLU A 152 2.82 3.60 -14.72
N ASP A 153 2.45 4.86 -14.97
CA ASP A 153 2.67 5.98 -14.04
C ASP A 153 1.41 6.74 -13.64
N CYS A 154 1.49 7.48 -12.52
CA CYS A 154 0.45 8.40 -12.10
C CYS A 154 0.49 9.72 -12.90
N PRO A 155 -0.53 10.04 -13.71
CA PRO A 155 -0.53 11.26 -14.52
C PRO A 155 -0.55 12.54 -13.69
N CYS A 156 -1.10 12.49 -12.48
CA CYS A 156 -1.17 13.64 -11.56
C CYS A 156 0.02 13.72 -10.60
N LYS A 157 0.98 12.78 -10.68
CA LYS A 157 2.13 12.70 -9.77
C LYS A 157 1.75 12.81 -8.29
N HIS A 158 0.66 12.14 -7.90
CA HIS A 158 0.22 12.16 -6.50
C HIS A 158 1.33 11.59 -5.61
N SER A 159 1.63 12.30 -4.52
CA SER A 159 2.60 11.88 -3.51
C SER A 159 2.08 12.21 -2.12
N ILE A 160 2.57 11.49 -1.12
CA ILE A 160 2.22 11.73 0.29
C ILE A 160 3.37 11.29 1.20
N ASN A 161 3.55 11.99 2.31
CA ASN A 161 4.42 11.55 3.38
C ASN A 161 3.60 11.35 4.68
N PRO A 162 3.14 10.12 4.98
CA PRO A 162 2.37 9.85 6.18
C PRO A 162 3.18 10.00 7.48
N TYR A 163 4.50 10.14 7.39
CA TYR A 163 5.36 10.39 8.54
C TYR A 163 5.40 11.85 8.96
N SER A 164 4.98 12.78 8.09
CA SER A 164 5.14 14.22 8.33
C SER A 164 4.22 14.75 9.44
N ASN A 165 2.94 14.39 9.41
CA ASN A 165 1.93 14.91 10.33
C ASN A 165 0.72 13.96 10.46
N ARG A 166 -0.10 14.23 11.48
CA ARG A 166 -1.29 13.43 11.83
C ARG A 166 -2.29 13.30 10.67
N GLU A 167 -2.58 14.40 9.98
CA GLU A 167 -3.59 14.41 8.90
C GLU A 167 -3.07 13.69 7.65
N SER A 168 -1.79 13.84 7.29
CA SER A 168 -1.15 13.04 6.23
C SER A 168 -1.18 11.54 6.54
N ARG A 169 -0.94 11.14 7.79
CA ARG A 169 -1.11 9.75 8.23
C ARG A 169 -2.55 9.26 8.05
N ILE A 170 -3.54 10.07 8.40
CA ILE A 170 -4.96 9.73 8.24
C ILE A 170 -5.31 9.64 6.75
N LEU A 171 -4.91 10.61 5.93
CA LEU A 171 -5.15 10.61 4.49
C LEU A 171 -4.54 9.39 3.80
N PHE A 172 -3.41 8.88 4.28
CA PHE A 172 -2.82 7.65 3.75
C PHE A 172 -3.69 6.40 3.92
N SER A 173 -4.68 6.42 4.83
CA SER A 173 -5.70 5.35 4.91
C SER A 173 -6.59 5.28 3.67
N THR A 174 -6.70 6.37 2.91
CA THR A 174 -7.47 6.42 1.65
C THR A 174 -6.67 5.90 0.45
N TRP A 175 -5.34 5.79 0.57
CA TRP A 175 -4.49 5.17 -0.44
C TRP A 175 -4.65 3.66 -0.42
N ASN A 176 -4.65 3.02 -1.58
CA ASN A 176 -4.93 1.60 -1.72
C ASN A 176 -3.71 0.84 -2.23
N LEU A 177 -3.54 -0.41 -1.79
CA LEU A 177 -2.72 -1.39 -2.49
C LEU A 177 -3.67 -2.15 -3.43
N ASP A 178 -3.83 -1.62 -4.63
CA ASP A 178 -4.78 -2.10 -5.64
C ASP A 178 -4.22 -3.30 -6.39
N HIS A 179 -5.03 -4.32 -6.58
CA HIS A 179 -4.63 -5.54 -7.28
C HIS A 179 -4.76 -5.33 -8.80
N ILE A 180 -3.67 -5.44 -9.56
CA ILE A 180 -3.70 -5.31 -11.03
C ILE A 180 -4.63 -6.39 -11.61
N ILE A 181 -4.34 -7.66 -11.34
CA ILE A 181 -5.28 -8.77 -11.54
C ILE A 181 -6.16 -8.87 -10.29
N GLU A 182 -7.45 -8.54 -10.43
CA GLU A 182 -8.36 -8.38 -9.31
C GLU A 182 -8.46 -9.63 -8.43
N LYS A 183 -8.15 -9.47 -7.14
CA LYS A 183 -8.23 -10.54 -6.14
C LYS A 183 -9.59 -11.26 -6.12
N LYS A 184 -10.68 -10.50 -5.93
CA LYS A 184 -12.02 -11.08 -5.74
C LYS A 184 -12.68 -11.56 -7.03
N ARG A 185 -12.39 -10.90 -8.16
CA ARG A 185 -13.04 -11.18 -9.44
C ARG A 185 -12.29 -12.20 -10.30
N ALA A 186 -10.97 -12.31 -10.13
CA ALA A 186 -10.13 -13.21 -10.94
C ALA A 186 -9.33 -14.19 -10.08
N VAL A 187 -8.45 -13.71 -9.21
CA VAL A 187 -7.41 -14.56 -8.58
C VAL A 187 -8.00 -15.63 -7.65
N VAL A 188 -8.91 -15.24 -6.75
CA VAL A 188 -9.50 -16.17 -5.77
C VAL A 188 -10.45 -17.19 -6.41
N PRO A 189 -11.37 -16.79 -7.32
CA PRO A 189 -12.16 -17.76 -8.09
C PRO A 189 -11.30 -18.74 -8.88
N GLU A 190 -10.24 -18.26 -9.55
CA GLU A 190 -9.33 -19.12 -10.32
C GLU A 190 -8.60 -20.13 -9.43
N LEU A 191 -8.15 -19.73 -8.23
CA LEU A 191 -7.53 -20.65 -7.28
C LEU A 191 -8.53 -21.75 -6.87
N ALA A 192 -9.78 -21.37 -6.54
CA ALA A 192 -10.81 -22.32 -6.14
C ALA A 192 -11.15 -23.31 -7.26
N GLU A 193 -11.28 -22.82 -8.49
CA GLU A 193 -11.48 -23.65 -9.67
C GLU A 193 -10.29 -24.58 -9.90
N ALA A 194 -9.06 -24.05 -9.89
CA ALA A 194 -7.84 -24.81 -10.13
C ALA A 194 -7.67 -25.99 -9.17
N VAL A 195 -8.04 -25.80 -7.89
CA VAL A 195 -8.05 -26.87 -6.88
C VAL A 195 -9.12 -27.92 -7.18
N THR A 196 -10.28 -27.51 -7.69
CA THR A 196 -11.41 -28.38 -8.01
C THR A 196 -11.14 -29.26 -9.25
N ILE A 197 -10.61 -28.68 -10.33
CA ILE A 197 -10.40 -29.35 -11.62
C ILE A 197 -8.98 -29.91 -11.80
N ARG A 198 -8.20 -30.00 -10.70
CA ARG A 198 -6.76 -30.28 -10.77
C ARG A 198 -6.40 -31.59 -11.47
N ASP A 199 -7.29 -32.59 -11.48
CA ASP A 199 -7.11 -33.88 -12.17
C ASP A 199 -5.71 -34.49 -11.94
N GLY A 200 -5.33 -34.58 -10.66
CA GLY A 200 -4.01 -35.10 -10.23
C GLY A 200 -2.83 -34.12 -10.38
N ARG A 201 -3.01 -32.93 -10.97
CA ARG A 201 -1.96 -31.89 -11.01
C ARG A 201 -1.81 -31.19 -9.66
N GLU A 202 -0.60 -30.72 -9.37
CA GLU A 202 -0.33 -29.90 -8.20
C GLU A 202 -0.51 -28.41 -8.54
N VAL A 203 -1.34 -27.72 -7.76
CA VAL A 203 -1.53 -26.27 -7.90
C VAL A 203 -0.27 -25.54 -7.44
N ASN A 204 0.20 -24.60 -8.26
CA ASN A 204 1.31 -23.71 -7.94
C ASN A 204 0.81 -22.58 -7.04
N TRP A 205 0.68 -22.86 -5.75
CA TRP A 205 0.18 -21.89 -4.77
C TRP A 205 1.09 -20.66 -4.66
N GLU A 206 2.39 -20.79 -4.95
CA GLU A 206 3.33 -19.67 -4.92
C GLU A 206 2.98 -18.59 -5.96
N TYR A 207 2.44 -18.99 -7.13
CA TYR A 207 1.95 -18.05 -8.14
C TYR A 207 0.75 -17.24 -7.61
N PHE A 208 -0.22 -17.90 -7.00
CA PHE A 208 -1.36 -17.21 -6.40
C PHE A 208 -0.93 -16.34 -5.21
N TYR A 209 0.06 -16.76 -4.41
CA TYR A 209 0.63 -15.96 -3.34
C TYR A 209 1.21 -14.65 -3.87
N GLN A 210 1.98 -14.69 -4.96
CA GLN A 210 2.51 -13.49 -5.62
C GLN A 210 1.38 -12.53 -6.02
N LEU A 211 0.35 -13.05 -6.69
CA LEU A 211 -0.79 -12.25 -7.12
C LEU A 211 -1.59 -11.65 -5.94
N LEU A 212 -1.71 -12.37 -4.83
CA LEU A 212 -2.58 -11.96 -3.73
C LEU A 212 -1.91 -10.96 -2.78
N PHE A 213 -0.60 -11.08 -2.56
CA PHE A 213 0.04 -10.44 -1.40
C PHE A 213 1.30 -9.63 -1.71
N THR A 214 1.77 -9.61 -2.95
CA THR A 214 3.06 -8.98 -3.29
C THR A 214 2.90 -7.85 -4.31
N VAL A 215 3.91 -6.99 -4.37
CA VAL A 215 4.00 -5.89 -5.34
C VAL A 215 4.11 -6.34 -6.79
N ASP A 216 4.29 -7.64 -7.05
CA ASP A 216 4.17 -8.22 -8.40
C ASP A 216 2.77 -7.98 -9.01
N ASN A 217 1.75 -7.83 -8.15
CA ASN A 217 0.37 -7.57 -8.56
C ASN A 217 -0.30 -6.46 -7.75
N LEU A 218 0.40 -5.81 -6.82
CA LEU A 218 -0.12 -4.72 -5.99
C LEU A 218 0.48 -3.38 -6.43
N LYS A 219 -0.37 -2.40 -6.77
CA LYS A 219 0.03 -1.01 -6.99
C LYS A 219 -0.45 -0.13 -5.83
N LEU A 220 0.46 0.64 -5.24
CA LEU A 220 0.10 1.69 -4.30
C LEU A 220 -0.46 2.90 -5.05
N VAL A 221 -1.75 3.18 -4.84
CA VAL A 221 -2.48 4.20 -5.59
C VAL A 221 -3.21 5.18 -4.67
N HIS A 222 -3.14 6.46 -5.04
CA HIS A 222 -4.03 7.47 -4.49
C HIS A 222 -5.49 7.12 -4.83
N ILE A 223 -6.46 7.49 -3.98
CA ILE A 223 -7.88 7.15 -4.17
C ILE A 223 -8.43 7.58 -5.54
N ALA A 224 -7.98 8.72 -6.08
CA ALA A 224 -8.39 9.20 -7.40
C ALA A 224 -7.81 8.38 -8.56
N CYS A 225 -6.76 7.58 -8.33
CA CYS A 225 -6.17 6.67 -9.31
C CYS A 225 -6.68 5.22 -9.14
N HIS A 226 -7.43 4.92 -8.08
CA HIS A 226 -8.02 3.61 -7.86
C HIS A 226 -9.30 3.48 -8.70
N LYS A 227 -9.17 2.90 -9.89
CA LYS A 227 -10.29 2.64 -10.79
C LYS A 227 -11.12 1.47 -10.27
N LYS A 228 -12.35 1.75 -9.80
CA LYS A 228 -13.26 0.70 -9.31
C LYS A 228 -13.98 -0.09 -10.42
N THR A 229 -13.64 0.16 -11.69
CA THR A 229 -14.13 -0.59 -12.84
C THR A 229 -13.58 -2.01 -12.84
N ASN A 230 -14.11 -2.90 -13.68
CA ASN A 230 -13.48 -4.20 -13.89
C ASN A 230 -12.14 -3.99 -14.60
N HIS A 231 -11.09 -4.70 -14.17
CA HIS A 231 -9.77 -4.62 -14.77
C HIS A 231 -9.66 -5.45 -16.05
N ASN A 232 -10.55 -6.43 -16.23
CA ASN A 232 -10.58 -7.38 -17.36
C ASN A 232 -9.22 -8.07 -17.60
N LEU A 233 -8.49 -8.33 -16.51
CA LEU A 233 -7.24 -9.07 -16.51
C LEU A 233 -7.46 -10.45 -15.88
N HIS A 234 -6.73 -11.44 -16.37
CA HIS A 234 -6.87 -12.84 -15.99
C HIS A 234 -5.54 -13.43 -15.52
N CYS A 235 -5.63 -14.49 -14.71
CA CYS A 235 -4.46 -15.27 -14.34
C CYS A 235 -3.81 -15.91 -15.58
N ASP A 236 -2.48 -15.96 -15.59
CA ASP A 236 -1.67 -16.68 -16.55
C ASP A 236 -1.89 -18.19 -16.36
N LYS A 237 -2.64 -18.76 -17.29
CA LYS A 237 -3.03 -20.17 -17.27
C LYS A 237 -1.84 -21.13 -17.27
N THR A 238 -0.67 -20.69 -17.76
CA THR A 238 0.54 -21.51 -17.80
C THR A 238 1.24 -21.65 -16.44
N LYS A 239 0.90 -20.79 -15.47
CA LYS A 239 1.51 -20.74 -14.14
C LYS A 239 0.65 -21.34 -13.04
N ILE A 240 -0.61 -21.70 -13.33
CA ILE A 240 -1.58 -22.22 -12.35
C ILE A 240 -1.12 -23.53 -11.70
N TYR A 241 -0.51 -24.43 -12.47
CA TYR A 241 -0.05 -25.73 -12.01
C TYR A 241 1.47 -25.81 -12.04
N LYS A 242 2.06 -26.58 -11.13
CA LYS A 242 3.51 -26.85 -11.16
C LYS A 242 3.86 -27.65 -12.41
N ARG A 243 5.01 -27.32 -13.02
CA ARG A 243 5.55 -28.11 -14.13
C ARG A 243 5.92 -29.50 -13.61
N LYS A 244 5.54 -30.56 -14.34
CA LYS A 244 6.03 -31.91 -14.07
C LYS A 244 7.55 -31.88 -14.17
N GLN A 245 8.26 -32.14 -13.08
CA GLN A 245 9.69 -32.39 -13.15
C GLN A 245 9.85 -33.70 -13.93
N ASN A 246 10.32 -33.64 -15.17
CA ASN A 246 10.80 -34.83 -15.86
C ASN A 246 12.02 -35.31 -15.07
N HIS A 247 11.82 -36.27 -14.17
CA HIS A 247 12.92 -37.06 -13.64
C HIS A 247 13.58 -37.72 -14.86
N LYS A 248 14.70 -37.17 -15.30
CA LYS A 248 15.64 -37.91 -16.13
C LYS A 248 16.12 -39.07 -15.27
N ILE A 249 15.56 -40.25 -15.51
CA ILE A 249 16.16 -41.51 -15.09
C ILE A 249 17.53 -41.52 -15.76
N SER A 250 18.58 -41.31 -14.95
CA SER A 250 19.97 -41.58 -15.35
C SER A 250 20.26 -43.05 -15.12
#